data_AF-X1I6N9-F1
#
_entry.id   AF-X1I6N9-F1
#
_cell.length_a   1.000
_cell.length_b   1.000
_cell.length_c   1.000
_cell.angle_alpha   90.00
_cell.angle_beta   90.00
_cell.angle_gamma   90.00
#
_symmetry.space_group_name_H-M   'P 1'
#
loop_
_entity.id
_entity.type
_entity.pdbx_description
1 polymer ?
#
loop_
_entity_poly.entity_id
_entity_poly.type
_entity_poly.pdbx_seq_one_letter_code
_entity_poly.pdbx_strand_id
1 'polypeptide(L)'
;VGRLALESKNPAMLPAKCGIFMQSTAVSELSKGRPVQDILLGVSKALVGNYLATLAKGKKLLPPIVFQGATALNKALVKCFEDALGYPVLVPANCSYMGAIGIALLTEENMNGRHSNFRGDAILDSSYRTEITHCDGCENNCELLHLYYGDEVLAVSGSRCGKFN
;
A
#
# COMPACT_ATOMS: atom_id res chain seq x y z
N VAL A 1 -10.82 -10.34 4.10
CA VAL A 1 -9.89 -11.14 4.93
C VAL A 1 -10.02 -10.83 6.42
N GLY A 2 -9.90 -9.57 6.86
CA GLY A 2 -9.97 -9.22 8.29
C GLY A 2 -11.24 -9.65 9.03
N ARG A 3 -12.42 -9.48 8.42
CA ARG A 3 -13.69 -9.94 9.03
C ARG A 3 -13.69 -11.45 9.29
N LEU A 4 -13.30 -12.23 8.29
CA LEU A 4 -13.24 -13.69 8.40
C LEU A 4 -12.27 -14.13 9.51
N ALA A 5 -11.12 -13.48 9.66
CA ALA A 5 -10.18 -13.78 10.74
C ALA A 5 -10.80 -13.58 12.14
N LEU A 6 -11.66 -12.56 12.31
CA LEU A 6 -12.32 -12.28 13.59
C LEU A 6 -13.39 -13.31 13.98
N GLU A 7 -13.79 -14.20 13.06
CA GLU A 7 -14.71 -15.32 13.34
C GLU A 7 -13.98 -16.54 13.95
N SER A 8 -12.66 -16.47 14.09
CA SER A 8 -11.83 -17.52 14.69
C SER A 8 -12.22 -17.81 16.13
N LYS A 9 -12.25 -19.10 16.48
CA LYS A 9 -12.49 -19.58 17.85
C LYS A 9 -11.24 -20.12 18.50
N ASN A 10 -10.33 -20.68 17.71
CA ASN A 10 -9.09 -21.27 18.19
C ASN A 10 -7.93 -20.90 17.24
N PRO A 11 -7.36 -19.70 17.35
CA PRO A 11 -6.37 -19.19 16.40
C PRO A 11 -5.16 -20.11 16.27
N ALA A 12 -4.65 -20.26 15.05
CA ALA A 12 -3.42 -21.02 14.81
C ALA A 12 -2.24 -20.37 15.53
N MET A 13 -1.41 -21.17 16.20
CA MET A 13 -0.14 -20.68 16.74
C MET A 13 0.90 -20.69 15.63
N LEU A 14 1.13 -19.52 15.03
CA LEU A 14 2.11 -19.35 13.95
C LEU A 14 3.36 -18.64 14.46
N PRO A 15 4.55 -19.00 13.96
CA PRO A 15 5.79 -18.35 14.36
C PRO A 15 5.80 -16.88 13.91
N ALA A 16 6.14 -15.98 14.83
CA ALA A 16 6.38 -14.56 14.57
C ALA A 16 7.77 -14.37 13.93
N LYS A 17 7.93 -14.86 12.69
CA LYS A 17 9.17 -14.79 11.89
C LYS A 17 8.89 -14.17 10.51
N CYS A 18 9.94 -14.03 9.71
CA CYS A 18 9.89 -13.64 8.29
C CYS A 18 8.69 -14.27 7.55
N GLY A 19 8.00 -13.47 6.72
CA GLY A 19 6.72 -13.81 6.09
C GLY A 19 6.75 -15.10 5.25
N ILE A 20 7.90 -15.48 4.71
CA ILE A 20 8.04 -16.73 3.94
C ILE A 20 7.81 -17.98 4.81
N PHE A 21 8.34 -17.98 6.03
CA PHE A 21 8.18 -19.10 6.96
C PHE A 21 6.76 -19.13 7.54
N MET A 22 6.16 -17.96 7.71
CA MET A 22 4.76 -17.84 8.11
C MET A 22 3.83 -18.42 7.05
N GLN A 23 4.10 -18.14 5.76
CA GLN A 23 3.35 -18.71 4.65
C GLN A 23 3.45 -20.24 4.62
N SER A 24 4.65 -20.80 4.69
CA SER A 24 4.83 -22.27 4.71
C SER A 24 4.11 -22.93 5.88
N THR A 25 4.12 -22.30 7.06
CA THR A 25 3.40 -22.82 8.24
C THR A 25 1.88 -22.71 8.05
N ALA A 26 1.39 -21.61 7.51
CA ALA A 26 -0.04 -21.43 7.22
C ALA A 26 -0.55 -22.47 6.21
N VAL A 27 0.23 -22.75 5.17
CA VAL A 27 -0.08 -23.82 4.19
C VAL A 27 -0.10 -25.19 4.87
N SER A 28 0.88 -25.47 5.75
CA SER A 28 0.90 -26.73 6.51
C SER A 28 -0.33 -26.90 7.40
N GLU A 29 -0.75 -25.85 8.11
CA GLU A 29 -1.97 -25.87 8.93
C GLU A 29 -3.25 -26.04 8.09
N LEU A 30 -3.28 -25.44 6.90
CA LEU A 30 -4.38 -25.63 5.97
C LEU A 30 -4.48 -27.10 5.51
N SER A 31 -3.34 -27.72 5.18
CA SER A 31 -3.29 -29.15 4.80
C SER A 31 -3.72 -30.10 5.92
N LYS A 32 -3.58 -29.69 7.19
CA LYS A 32 -4.09 -30.42 8.36
C LYS A 32 -5.58 -30.21 8.60
N GLY A 33 -6.26 -29.45 7.74
CA GLY A 33 -7.70 -29.19 7.85
C GLY A 33 -8.05 -28.14 8.89
N ARG A 34 -7.11 -27.30 9.34
CA ARG A 34 -7.42 -26.22 10.27
C ARG A 34 -8.35 -25.19 9.60
N PRO A 35 -9.39 -24.69 10.29
CA PRO A 35 -10.28 -23.68 9.72
C PRO A 35 -9.53 -22.43 9.26
N VAL A 36 -9.93 -21.88 8.11
CA VAL A 36 -9.26 -20.74 7.47
C VAL A 36 -9.26 -19.52 8.41
N GLN A 37 -10.37 -19.22 9.08
CA GLN A 37 -10.45 -18.11 10.03
C GLN A 37 -9.41 -18.21 11.15
N ASP A 38 -9.14 -19.42 11.65
CA ASP A 38 -8.17 -19.66 12.71
C ASP A 38 -6.74 -19.43 12.22
N ILE A 39 -6.43 -19.84 10.99
CA ILE A 39 -5.15 -19.57 10.35
C ILE A 39 -4.98 -18.05 10.15
N LEU A 40 -5.99 -17.36 9.62
CA LEU A 40 -5.94 -15.93 9.35
C LEU A 40 -5.75 -15.09 10.62
N LEU A 41 -6.40 -15.45 11.73
CA LEU A 41 -6.17 -14.76 13.01
C LEU A 41 -4.80 -15.10 13.58
N GLY A 42 -4.32 -16.34 13.41
CA GLY A 42 -2.96 -16.73 13.75
C GLY A 42 -1.90 -15.90 13.02
N VAL A 43 -2.08 -15.69 11.72
CA VAL A 43 -1.21 -14.83 10.89
C VAL A 43 -1.23 -13.40 11.40
N SER A 44 -2.42 -12.85 11.68
CA SER A 44 -2.57 -11.48 12.17
C SER A 44 -1.85 -11.28 13.51
N LYS A 45 -2.00 -12.22 14.45
CA LYS A 45 -1.29 -12.21 15.74
C LYS A 45 0.22 -12.31 15.57
N ALA A 46 0.70 -13.20 14.70
CA ALA A 46 2.12 -13.38 14.44
C ALA A 46 2.76 -12.12 13.82
N LEU A 47 2.05 -11.44 12.91
CA LEU A 47 2.50 -10.18 12.31
C LEU A 47 2.61 -9.06 13.34
N VAL A 48 1.58 -8.87 14.17
CA VAL A 48 1.59 -7.85 15.23
C VAL A 48 2.68 -8.15 16.27
N GLY A 49 2.79 -9.40 16.72
CA GLY A 49 3.84 -9.82 17.64
C GLY A 49 5.24 -9.56 17.09
N ASN A 50 5.47 -9.89 15.81
CA ASN A 50 6.73 -9.60 15.15
C ASN A 50 7.02 -8.09 15.05
N TYR A 51 6.02 -7.28 14.70
CA TYR A 51 6.16 -5.82 14.64
C TYR A 51 6.59 -5.25 15.99
N LEU A 52 5.92 -5.63 17.08
CA LEU A 52 6.24 -5.15 18.42
C LEU A 52 7.61 -5.63 18.88
N ALA A 53 7.96 -6.88 18.63
CA ALA A 53 9.27 -7.42 19.02
C ALA A 53 10.43 -6.75 18.27
N THR A 54 10.28 -6.50 16.97
CA THR A 54 11.39 -6.05 16.10
C THR A 54 11.50 -4.53 15.98
N LEU A 55 10.38 -3.82 15.90
CA LEU A 55 10.36 -2.36 15.68
C LEU A 55 10.15 -1.59 16.98
N ALA A 56 9.23 -2.03 17.86
CA ALA A 56 9.07 -1.36 19.14
C ALA A 56 10.26 -1.64 20.08
N LYS A 57 10.96 -2.77 19.92
CA LYS A 57 12.20 -3.13 20.65
C LYS A 57 12.09 -2.94 22.17
N GLY A 58 10.97 -3.38 22.74
CA GLY A 58 10.70 -3.27 24.18
C GLY A 58 10.27 -1.88 24.66
N LYS A 59 10.14 -0.89 23.77
CA LYS A 59 9.57 0.41 24.11
C LYS A 59 8.08 0.25 24.43
N LYS A 60 7.65 0.91 25.51
CA LYS A 60 6.23 1.03 25.86
C LYS A 60 5.57 2.04 24.91
N LEU A 61 4.64 1.57 24.09
CA LEU A 61 3.79 2.44 23.27
C LEU A 61 2.63 2.94 24.15
N LEU A 62 2.46 4.25 24.22
CA LEU A 62 1.42 4.92 25.02
C LEU A 62 0.39 5.59 24.10
N PRO A 63 -0.87 5.71 24.53
CA PRO A 63 -1.90 6.38 23.75
C PRO A 63 -1.65 7.89 23.62
N PRO A 64 -2.19 8.55 22.57
CA PRO A 64 -3.01 7.95 21.50
C PRO A 64 -2.18 7.13 20.51
N ILE A 65 -2.66 5.93 20.17
CA ILE A 65 -2.01 5.02 19.21
C ILE A 65 -2.75 5.14 17.89
N VAL A 66 -2.04 5.56 16.84
CA VAL A 66 -2.60 5.70 15.48
C VAL A 66 -2.02 4.62 14.58
N PHE A 67 -2.87 3.87 13.90
CA PHE A 67 -2.47 2.88 12.91
C PHE A 67 -2.91 3.32 11.50
N GLN A 68 -1.93 3.45 10.61
CA GLN A 68 -2.10 3.95 9.25
C GLN A 68 -1.46 3.03 8.22
N GLY A 69 -1.76 3.25 6.94
CA GLY A 69 -1.43 2.39 5.82
C GLY A 69 -2.58 1.48 5.41
N ALA A 70 -2.51 0.90 4.22
CA ALA A 70 -3.58 0.06 3.67
C ALA A 70 -3.90 -1.16 4.56
N THR A 71 -2.92 -1.65 5.31
CA THR A 71 -3.10 -2.76 6.26
C THR A 71 -3.99 -2.39 7.45
N ALA A 72 -4.14 -1.10 7.79
CA ALA A 72 -5.04 -0.64 8.83
C ALA A 72 -6.53 -0.85 8.49
N LEU A 73 -6.87 -1.08 7.22
CA LEU A 73 -8.20 -1.52 6.78
C LEU A 73 -8.52 -2.96 7.24
N ASN A 74 -7.50 -3.76 7.57
CA ASN A 74 -7.68 -5.09 8.11
C ASN A 74 -8.02 -5.01 9.60
N LYS A 75 -9.32 -5.07 9.91
CA LYS A 75 -9.85 -5.04 11.28
C LYS A 75 -9.25 -6.09 12.23
N ALA A 76 -8.79 -7.23 11.71
CA ALA A 76 -8.13 -8.24 12.54
C ALA A 76 -6.76 -7.79 13.04
N LEU A 77 -5.99 -7.06 12.22
CA LEU A 77 -4.72 -6.47 12.65
C LEU A 77 -4.94 -5.38 13.69
N VAL A 78 -5.95 -4.52 13.50
CA VAL A 78 -6.34 -3.50 14.48
C VAL A 78 -6.63 -4.17 15.83
N LYS A 79 -7.51 -5.18 15.83
CA LYS A 79 -7.85 -5.93 17.04
C LYS A 79 -6.63 -6.60 17.68
N CYS A 80 -5.75 -7.21 16.89
CA CYS A 80 -4.52 -7.82 17.41
C CYS A 80 -3.58 -6.78 18.03
N PHE A 81 -3.48 -5.57 17.48
CA PHE A 81 -2.72 -4.48 18.09
C PHE A 81 -3.36 -4.02 19.39
N GLU A 82 -4.68 -3.81 19.42
CA GLU A 82 -5.40 -3.45 20.65
C GLU A 82 -5.20 -4.47 21.76
N ASP A 83 -5.33 -5.77 21.43
CA ASP A 83 -5.12 -6.87 22.37
C ASP A 83 -3.68 -6.92 22.89
N ALA A 84 -2.69 -6.67 22.02
CA ALA A 84 -1.28 -6.71 22.39
C ALA A 84 -0.82 -5.46 23.18
N LEU A 85 -1.44 -4.30 22.92
CA LEU A 85 -1.06 -3.03 23.51
C LEU A 85 -1.88 -2.68 24.76
N GLY A 86 -3.08 -3.24 24.89
CA GLY A 86 -4.02 -2.92 25.97
C GLY A 86 -4.69 -1.55 25.84
N TYR A 87 -4.57 -0.90 24.66
CA TYR A 87 -5.14 0.41 24.38
C TYR A 87 -5.93 0.38 23.07
N PRO A 88 -6.97 1.23 22.93
CA PRO A 88 -7.63 1.45 21.65
C PRO A 88 -6.66 1.93 20.58
N VAL A 89 -6.86 1.47 19.34
CA VAL A 89 -6.05 1.88 18.18
C VAL A 89 -6.91 2.73 17.25
N LEU A 90 -6.48 3.97 17.03
CA LEU A 90 -7.15 4.91 16.14
C LEU A 90 -6.78 4.62 14.69
N VAL A 91 -7.79 4.40 13.84
CA VAL A 91 -7.61 4.23 12.40
C VAL A 91 -8.25 5.43 11.69
N PRO A 92 -7.46 6.31 11.04
CA PRO A 92 -8.01 7.42 10.27
C PRO A 92 -8.89 6.94 9.12
N ALA A 93 -9.92 7.72 8.75
CA ALA A 93 -10.82 7.38 7.64
C ALA A 93 -10.08 7.12 6.32
N ASN A 94 -9.05 7.92 6.03
CA ASN A 94 -8.21 7.83 4.84
C ASN A 94 -6.86 7.15 5.13
N CYS A 95 -6.83 6.14 6.00
CA CYS A 95 -5.60 5.49 6.48
C CYS A 95 -4.67 5.00 5.35
N SER A 96 -5.21 4.59 4.19
CA SER A 96 -4.44 4.17 3.01
C SER A 96 -3.76 5.32 2.26
N TYR A 97 -4.25 6.55 2.42
CA TYR A 97 -3.81 7.73 1.67
C TYR A 97 -3.04 8.74 2.52
N MET A 98 -2.83 8.47 3.81
CA MET A 98 -2.19 9.38 4.75
C MET A 98 -0.82 9.89 4.27
N GLY A 99 -0.03 9.04 3.59
CA GLY A 99 1.24 9.46 3.00
C GLY A 99 1.07 10.52 1.92
N ALA A 100 0.11 10.34 1.00
CA ALA A 100 -0.17 11.31 -0.06
C ALA A 100 -0.73 12.62 0.51
N ILE A 101 -1.62 12.53 1.50
CA ILE A 101 -2.16 13.70 2.23
C ILE A 101 -1.01 14.47 2.90
N GLY A 102 -0.09 13.77 3.57
CA GLY A 102 1.07 14.38 4.20
C GLY A 102 1.95 15.14 3.20
N ILE A 103 2.20 14.57 2.02
CA ILE A 103 2.96 15.26 0.96
C ILE A 103 2.22 16.49 0.44
N ALA A 104 0.90 16.42 0.26
CA ALA A 104 0.11 17.56 -0.18
C ALA A 104 0.19 18.73 0.82
N LEU A 105 0.03 18.45 2.12
CA LEU A 105 0.13 19.45 3.19
C LEU A 105 1.54 20.06 3.25
N LEU A 106 2.58 19.21 3.24
CA LEU A 106 3.96 19.69 3.22
C LEU A 106 4.24 20.55 1.98
N THR A 107 3.69 20.20 0.83
CA THR A 107 3.86 20.99 -0.39
C THR A 107 3.25 22.36 -0.19
N GLU A 108 1.99 22.45 0.26
CA GLU A 108 1.28 23.70 0.54
C GLU A 108 2.05 24.60 1.51
N GLU A 109 2.52 24.05 2.64
CA GLU A 109 3.34 24.77 3.61
C GLU A 109 4.61 25.38 2.97
N ASN A 110 5.26 24.64 2.06
CA ASN A 110 6.48 25.08 1.38
C ASN A 110 6.23 26.00 0.18
N MET A 111 4.99 26.08 -0.33
CA MET A 111 4.67 26.95 -1.46
C MET A 111 4.69 28.44 -1.09
N ASN A 112 4.63 28.80 0.19
CA ASN A 112 4.64 30.20 0.68
C ASN A 112 3.60 31.09 -0.05
N GLY A 113 2.39 30.57 -0.27
CA GLY A 113 1.32 31.29 -0.98
C GLY A 113 1.40 31.26 -2.51
N ARG A 114 2.35 30.53 -3.10
CA ARG A 114 2.35 30.24 -4.55
C ARG A 114 1.32 29.16 -4.89
N HIS A 115 0.79 29.21 -6.11
CA HIS A 115 -0.10 28.16 -6.62
C HIS A 115 0.68 27.04 -7.28
N SER A 116 0.20 25.80 -7.08
CA SER A 116 0.70 24.61 -7.76
C SER A 116 0.19 24.55 -9.20
N ASN A 117 1.01 24.02 -10.11
CA ASN A 117 0.57 23.63 -11.46
C ASN A 117 -0.15 22.27 -11.47
N PHE A 118 -0.45 21.70 -10.29
CA PHE A 118 -1.23 20.47 -10.16
C PHE A 118 -2.62 20.70 -10.74
N ARG A 119 -2.95 19.92 -11.77
CA ARG A 119 -4.18 20.06 -12.55
C ARG A 119 -5.43 19.57 -11.81
N GLY A 120 -5.28 18.91 -10.67
CA GLY A 120 -6.40 18.41 -9.86
C GLY A 120 -7.31 17.45 -10.62
N ASP A 121 -8.60 17.54 -10.32
CA ASP A 121 -9.64 16.66 -10.88
C ASP A 121 -9.83 16.83 -12.39
N ALA A 122 -9.34 17.93 -12.98
CA ALA A 122 -9.38 18.15 -14.43
C ALA A 122 -8.62 17.08 -15.24
N ILE A 123 -7.73 16.31 -14.59
CA ILE A 123 -7.10 15.12 -15.20
C ILE A 123 -8.13 14.00 -15.39
N LEU A 124 -9.04 13.78 -14.44
CA LEU A 124 -9.99 12.67 -14.48
C LEU A 124 -11.03 12.86 -15.59
N ASP A 125 -11.42 14.11 -15.86
CA ASP A 125 -12.42 14.46 -16.87
C ASP A 125 -11.83 14.63 -18.28
N SER A 126 -10.54 14.34 -18.46
CA SER A 126 -9.88 14.63 -19.72
C SER A 126 -9.70 13.43 -20.65
N SER A 127 -9.94 13.66 -21.93
CA SER A 127 -9.78 12.66 -22.99
C SER A 127 -8.31 12.56 -23.38
N TYR A 128 -7.64 11.53 -22.86
CA TYR A 128 -6.32 11.14 -23.31
C TYR A 128 -6.42 10.13 -24.45
N ARG A 129 -5.62 10.34 -25.49
CA ARG A 129 -5.46 9.38 -26.59
C ARG A 129 -4.02 8.90 -26.61
N THR A 130 -3.82 7.61 -26.84
CA THR A 130 -2.48 7.06 -27.10
C THR A 130 -2.38 6.57 -28.53
N GLU A 131 -1.28 6.89 -29.19
CA GLU A 131 -0.94 6.35 -30.51
C GLU A 131 0.46 5.77 -30.49
N ILE A 132 0.67 4.73 -31.29
CA ILE A 132 1.98 4.11 -31.46
C ILE A 132 2.49 4.47 -32.85
N THR A 133 3.69 5.02 -32.91
CA THR A 133 4.39 5.34 -34.16
C THR A 133 5.78 4.70 -34.16
N HIS A 134 6.46 4.76 -35.30
CA HIS A 134 7.80 4.20 -35.46
C HIS A 134 8.77 5.31 -35.88
N CYS A 135 9.91 5.39 -35.21
CA CYS A 135 10.95 6.40 -35.47
C CYS A 135 11.84 6.00 -36.65
N ASP A 136 11.90 6.84 -37.68
CA ASP A 136 12.74 6.64 -38.88
C ASP A 136 14.14 7.29 -38.78
N GLY A 137 14.51 7.81 -37.61
CA GLY A 137 15.74 8.58 -37.42
C GLY A 137 17.04 7.76 -37.37
N CYS A 138 16.97 6.44 -37.18
CA CYS A 138 18.10 5.51 -37.27
C CYS A 138 17.63 4.05 -37.35
N GLU A 139 18.58 3.11 -37.49
CA GLU A 139 18.31 1.66 -37.61
C GLU A 139 17.56 1.04 -36.43
N ASN A 140 17.52 1.70 -35.27
CA ASN A 140 16.79 1.18 -34.10
C ASN A 140 15.28 1.10 -34.31
N ASN A 141 14.72 1.87 -35.25
CA ASN A 141 13.30 1.92 -35.60
C ASN A 141 12.37 1.80 -34.36
N CYS A 142 12.58 2.68 -33.39
CA CYS A 142 11.96 2.54 -32.07
C CYS A 142 10.44 2.69 -32.19
N GLU A 143 9.71 1.80 -31.51
CA GLU A 143 8.28 1.97 -31.27
C GLU A 143 8.08 3.10 -30.25
N LEU A 144 7.43 4.18 -30.67
CA LEU A 144 7.19 5.36 -29.87
C LEU A 144 5.72 5.41 -29.46
N LEU A 145 5.47 5.47 -28.16
CA LEU A 145 4.14 5.72 -27.61
C LEU A 145 3.97 7.23 -27.42
N HIS A 146 3.04 7.81 -28.18
CA HIS A 146 2.60 9.19 -28.05
C HIS A 146 1.36 9.27 -27.15
N LEU A 147 1.44 10.08 -26.11
CA LEU A 147 0.31 10.43 -25.24
C LEU A 147 -0.21 11.81 -25.62
N TYR A 148 -1.47 11.89 -26.02
CA TYR A 148 -2.14 13.13 -26.39
C TYR A 148 -3.15 13.58 -25.33
N TYR A 149 -3.33 14.89 -25.23
CA TYR A 149 -4.44 15.54 -24.54
C TYR A 149 -5.19 16.42 -25.54
N GLY A 150 -6.37 15.97 -25.96
CA GLY A 150 -6.98 16.49 -27.19
C GLY A 150 -6.07 16.22 -28.39
N ASP A 151 -5.68 17.28 -29.10
CA ASP A 151 -4.77 17.20 -30.25
C ASP A 151 -3.31 17.50 -29.92
N GLU A 152 -2.99 17.88 -28.67
CA GLU A 152 -1.62 18.19 -28.24
C GLU A 152 -0.88 16.95 -27.72
N VAL A 153 0.36 16.76 -28.14
CA VAL A 153 1.24 15.71 -27.61
C VAL A 153 1.77 16.14 -26.24
N LEU A 154 1.35 15.43 -25.18
CA LEU A 154 1.85 15.66 -23.82
C LEU A 154 3.18 14.97 -23.55
N ALA A 155 3.36 13.76 -24.06
CA ALA A 155 4.54 12.96 -23.81
C ALA A 155 4.79 11.97 -24.95
N VAL A 156 6.06 11.66 -25.18
CA VAL A 156 6.50 10.57 -26.05
C VAL A 156 7.41 9.67 -25.22
N SER A 157 7.30 8.36 -25.40
CA SER A 157 8.17 7.39 -24.71
C SER A 157 8.51 6.21 -25.63
N GLY A 158 9.59 5.50 -25.33
CA GLY A 158 10.05 4.34 -26.13
C GLY A 158 11.32 4.59 -26.95
N SER A 159 11.89 5.81 -26.88
CA SER A 159 13.13 6.14 -27.58
C SER A 159 14.37 5.53 -26.92
N ARG A 160 15.13 4.73 -27.66
CA ARG A 160 16.39 4.14 -27.20
C ARG A 160 17.57 5.11 -27.17
N CYS A 161 17.57 6.11 -28.06
CA CYS A 161 18.66 7.08 -28.19
C CYS A 161 18.44 8.37 -27.38
N GLY A 162 17.34 8.45 -26.60
CA GLY A 162 16.99 9.64 -25.82
C GLY A 162 16.42 10.82 -26.60
N LYS A 163 16.32 10.76 -27.93
CA LYS A 163 15.80 11.86 -28.77
C LYS A 163 14.37 12.30 -28.40
N PHE A 164 13.56 11.38 -27.91
CA PHE A 164 12.16 11.60 -27.54
C PHE A 164 11.86 11.28 -26.07
N ASN A 165 12.87 11.30 -25.19
CA ASN A 165 12.71 11.12 -23.75
C ASN A 165 12.69 12.45 -23.01
#